data_AF-N9DNW3-F1
#
_entry.id   AF-N9DNW3-F1
#
_cell.length_a   1.000
_cell.length_b   1.000
_cell.length_c   1.000
_cell.angle_alpha   90.00
_cell.angle_beta   90.00
_cell.angle_gamma   90.00
#
_symmetry.space_group_name_H-M   'P 1'
#
loop_
_entity.id
_entity.type
_entity.pdbx_description
1 polymer ?
#
loop_
_entity_poly.entity_id
_entity_poly.type
_entity_poly.pdbx_seq_one_letter_code
_entity_poly.pdbx_strand_id
1 'polypeptide(L)'
;MRIVIIAFITLTLLFFHFQTRNNFQLRYNAWSDRIMHPLDTRLRYQIAEVDPRFGMSKEQAIQLSKEAIQIWHDGTQKQLFVYDDQAQLKIKLIYDARQENYNAFKKTQQELDQEHSSNQRISGNLDVSKSSLEQMQQSLRQEQIQLRAEADYLNQQRMSWSRIENEQGENRQRIEAQYQALREKAQQLQRNIAYYNQMNAQYNQQVGQHNSSIERYNWNVMQAKNRFPPREFHKGVFMGDQIQIYQFDTEDDLRLTLAHELGHALGLGHHADPEALMYPVLGEQDLQHFKLKPADQSLLYARR
;
A
#
# COMPACT_ATOMS: atom_id res chain seq x y z
N MET A 1 35.08 -51.44 -37.62
CA MET A 1 35.09 -50.53 -36.44
C MET A 1 34.70 -49.10 -36.77
N ARG A 2 35.35 -48.40 -37.72
CA ARG A 2 35.04 -46.98 -38.02
C ARG A 2 33.56 -46.71 -38.37
N ILE A 3 32.94 -47.53 -39.21
CA ILE A 3 31.53 -47.39 -39.62
C ILE A 3 30.58 -47.56 -38.42
N VAL A 4 30.85 -48.52 -37.53
CA VAL A 4 30.04 -48.78 -36.33
C VAL A 4 30.11 -47.60 -35.35
N ILE A 5 31.31 -47.02 -35.17
CA ILE A 5 31.51 -45.85 -34.32
C ILE A 5 30.76 -44.64 -34.89
N ILE A 6 30.84 -44.40 -36.20
CA ILE A 6 30.13 -43.30 -36.85
C ILE A 6 28.60 -43.50 -36.72
N ALA A 7 28.10 -44.71 -37.00
CA ALA A 7 26.68 -45.03 -36.86
C ALA A 7 26.17 -44.78 -35.43
N PHE A 8 26.92 -45.22 -34.42
CA PHE A 8 26.58 -44.98 -33.02
C PHE A 8 26.51 -43.49 -32.69
N ILE A 9 27.54 -42.71 -33.06
CA ILE A 9 27.55 -41.25 -32.84
C ILE A 9 26.36 -40.57 -33.54
N THR A 10 26.07 -40.94 -34.79
CA THR A 10 24.95 -40.34 -35.52
C THR A 10 23.61 -40.66 -34.86
N LEU A 11 23.42 -41.88 -34.35
CA LEU A 11 22.18 -42.29 -33.70
C LEU A 11 22.01 -41.58 -32.35
N THR A 12 23.09 -41.40 -31.58
CA THR A 12 23.10 -40.60 -30.35
C THR A 12 22.74 -39.14 -30.62
N LEU A 13 23.31 -38.52 -31.66
CA LEU A 13 22.99 -37.14 -32.05
C LEU A 13 21.52 -37.00 -32.49
N LEU A 14 21.02 -37.93 -33.29
CA LEU A 14 19.60 -37.96 -33.70
C LEU A 14 18.67 -38.13 -32.51
N PHE A 15 19.01 -39.00 -31.55
CA PHE A 15 18.27 -39.19 -30.32
C PHE A 15 18.18 -37.88 -29.51
N PHE A 16 19.31 -37.23 -29.23
CA PHE A 16 19.31 -35.97 -28.48
C PHE A 16 18.62 -34.84 -29.26
N HIS A 17 18.74 -34.81 -30.58
CA HIS A 17 18.01 -33.85 -31.42
C HIS A 17 16.49 -34.05 -31.31
N PHE A 18 16.01 -35.28 -31.47
CA PHE A 18 14.59 -35.64 -31.31
C PHE A 18 14.07 -35.32 -29.91
N GLN A 19 14.85 -35.66 -28.87
CA GLN A 19 14.51 -35.39 -27.48
C GLN A 19 14.38 -33.88 -27.22
N THR A 20 15.32 -33.07 -27.72
CA THR A 20 15.30 -31.60 -27.57
C THR A 20 14.17 -30.94 -28.36
N ARG A 21 13.78 -31.53 -29.50
CA ARG A 21 12.64 -31.06 -30.27
C ARG A 21 11.33 -31.27 -29.51
N ASN A 22 11.14 -32.43 -28.90
CA ASN A 22 9.91 -32.73 -28.15
C ASN A 22 9.89 -32.13 -26.73
N ASN A 23 11.05 -31.78 -26.18
CA ASN A 23 11.20 -31.21 -24.85
C ASN A 23 12.06 -29.94 -24.93
N PHE A 24 11.41 -28.82 -25.27
CA PHE A 24 12.07 -27.53 -25.49
C PHE A 24 13.00 -27.13 -24.34
N GLN A 25 12.57 -27.39 -23.10
CA GLN A 25 13.31 -27.04 -21.89
C GLN A 25 14.70 -27.68 -21.80
N LEU A 26 14.95 -28.81 -22.47
CA LEU A 26 16.25 -29.49 -22.44
C LEU A 26 17.37 -28.71 -23.14
N ARG A 27 17.04 -27.62 -23.85
CA ARG A 27 18.02 -26.68 -24.40
C ARG A 27 18.81 -25.95 -23.31
N TYR A 28 18.27 -25.91 -22.09
CA TYR A 28 18.83 -25.19 -20.96
C TYR A 28 19.48 -26.11 -19.91
N ASN A 29 19.52 -27.42 -20.15
CA ASN A 29 20.32 -28.36 -19.37
C ASN A 29 21.74 -28.48 -19.95
N ALA A 30 22.72 -28.62 -19.06
CA ALA A 30 24.09 -28.87 -19.45
C ALA A 30 24.22 -30.17 -20.27
N TRP A 31 25.03 -30.17 -21.32
CA TRP A 31 25.28 -31.36 -22.13
C TRP A 31 25.82 -32.54 -21.31
N SER A 32 26.68 -32.27 -20.32
CA SER A 32 27.20 -33.27 -19.39
C SER A 32 26.07 -33.96 -18.61
N ASP A 33 25.12 -33.18 -18.11
CA ASP A 33 23.95 -33.71 -17.40
C ASP A 33 23.07 -34.56 -18.31
N ARG A 34 22.81 -34.10 -19.54
CA ARG A 34 22.02 -34.84 -20.53
C ARG A 34 22.65 -36.17 -20.92
N ILE A 35 23.99 -36.26 -20.92
CA ILE A 35 24.71 -37.52 -21.17
C ILE A 35 24.60 -38.47 -19.97
N MET A 36 24.67 -37.95 -18.75
CA MET A 36 24.56 -38.75 -17.52
C MET A 36 23.13 -39.22 -17.23
N HIS A 37 22.13 -38.41 -17.62
CA HIS A 37 20.71 -38.67 -17.39
C HIS A 37 19.92 -38.62 -18.72
N PRO A 38 20.21 -39.52 -19.68
CA PRO A 38 19.71 -39.42 -21.05
C PRO A 38 18.20 -39.57 -21.21
N LEU A 39 17.50 -40.09 -20.21
CA LEU A 39 16.05 -40.26 -20.19
C LEU A 39 15.33 -39.21 -19.34
N ASP A 40 16.06 -38.38 -18.58
CA ASP A 40 15.46 -37.33 -17.77
C ASP A 40 15.12 -36.13 -18.64
N THR A 41 13.84 -35.74 -18.64
CA THR A 41 13.32 -34.62 -19.43
C THR A 41 13.06 -33.37 -18.59
N ARG A 42 13.41 -33.40 -17.29
CA ARG A 42 13.23 -32.27 -16.37
C ARG A 42 14.24 -31.18 -16.63
N LEU A 43 13.79 -29.93 -16.50
CA LEU A 43 14.66 -28.76 -16.52
C LEU A 43 15.40 -28.63 -15.18
N ARG A 44 16.73 -28.60 -15.23
CA ARG A 44 17.56 -28.32 -14.07
C ARG A 44 17.73 -26.82 -13.91
N TYR A 45 17.63 -26.33 -12.68
CA TYR A 45 17.84 -24.91 -12.39
C TYR A 45 18.53 -24.73 -11.04
N GLN A 46 19.21 -23.59 -10.90
CA GLN A 46 19.80 -23.14 -9.65
C GLN A 46 19.37 -21.72 -9.29
N ILE A 47 19.35 -21.42 -7.99
CA ILE A 47 19.47 -20.04 -7.52
C ILE A 47 20.97 -19.73 -7.47
N ALA A 48 21.46 -18.98 -8.44
CA ALA A 48 22.89 -18.68 -8.53
C ALA A 48 23.27 -17.57 -7.54
N GLU A 49 22.49 -16.49 -7.52
CA GLU A 49 22.81 -15.26 -6.79
C GLU A 49 21.54 -14.63 -6.21
N VAL A 50 21.62 -14.17 -4.96
CA VAL A 50 20.59 -13.37 -4.32
C VAL A 50 21.26 -12.16 -3.71
N ASP A 51 20.93 -10.97 -4.21
CA ASP A 51 21.46 -9.75 -3.64
C ASP A 51 20.89 -9.55 -2.22
N PRO A 52 21.74 -9.45 -1.18
CA PRO A 52 21.27 -9.34 0.20
C PRO A 52 20.46 -8.06 0.48
N ARG A 53 20.51 -7.05 -0.40
CA ARG A 53 19.70 -5.83 -0.30
C ARG A 53 18.20 -6.08 -0.46
N PHE A 54 17.79 -7.24 -0.99
CA PHE A 54 16.39 -7.68 -0.94
C PHE A 54 15.94 -8.10 0.46
N GLY A 55 16.85 -8.24 1.43
CA GLY A 55 16.52 -8.75 2.77
C GLY A 55 16.13 -10.23 2.78
N MET A 56 16.50 -10.97 1.73
CA MET A 56 16.17 -12.38 1.53
C MET A 56 17.43 -13.23 1.47
N SER A 57 17.44 -14.36 2.18
CA SER A 57 18.51 -15.35 2.10
C SER A 57 18.43 -16.20 0.83
N LYS A 58 19.55 -16.81 0.45
CA LYS A 58 19.59 -17.73 -0.69
C LYS A 58 18.68 -18.95 -0.44
N GLU A 59 18.62 -19.44 0.79
CA GLU A 59 17.80 -20.56 1.21
C GLU A 59 16.30 -20.25 1.04
N GLN A 60 15.86 -19.04 1.44
CA GLN A 60 14.49 -18.58 1.22
C GLN A 60 14.16 -18.50 -0.28
N ALA A 61 15.06 -17.94 -1.09
CA ALA A 61 14.85 -17.87 -2.55
C ALA A 61 14.76 -19.28 -3.19
N ILE A 62 15.58 -20.23 -2.72
CA ILE A 62 15.50 -21.63 -3.16
C ILE A 62 14.13 -22.21 -2.78
N GLN A 63 13.66 -21.98 -1.56
CA GLN A 63 12.37 -22.48 -1.10
C GLN A 63 11.22 -21.91 -1.93
N LEU A 64 11.18 -20.59 -2.16
CA LEU A 64 10.19 -19.92 -2.99
C LEU A 64 10.22 -20.42 -4.44
N SER A 65 11.41 -20.69 -5.00
CA SER A 65 11.52 -21.25 -6.35
C SER A 65 10.94 -22.67 -6.46
N LYS A 66 11.06 -23.49 -5.41
CA LYS A 66 10.42 -24.81 -5.36
C LYS A 66 8.91 -24.68 -5.30
N GLU A 67 8.39 -23.74 -4.50
CA GLU A 67 6.96 -23.47 -4.41
C GLU A 67 6.38 -22.93 -5.74
N ALA A 68 7.12 -22.04 -6.41
CA ALA A 68 6.79 -21.55 -7.74
C ALA A 68 6.68 -22.70 -8.76
N ILE A 69 7.58 -23.68 -8.65
CA ILE A 69 7.56 -24.89 -9.49
C ILE A 69 6.37 -25.79 -9.19
N GLN A 70 5.91 -25.87 -7.94
CA GLN A 70 4.74 -26.69 -7.61
C GLN A 70 3.49 -26.23 -8.35
N ILE A 71 3.36 -24.93 -8.67
CA ILE A 71 2.27 -24.43 -9.52
C ILE A 71 2.24 -25.17 -10.87
N TRP A 72 3.42 -25.37 -11.48
CA TRP A 72 3.54 -26.12 -12.72
C TRP A 72 3.35 -27.63 -12.51
N HIS A 73 3.90 -28.20 -11.45
CA HIS A 73 3.81 -29.64 -11.20
C HIS A 73 2.38 -30.07 -10.89
N ASP A 74 1.70 -29.38 -10.00
CA ASP A 74 0.31 -29.63 -9.65
C ASP A 74 -0.61 -29.32 -10.83
N GLY A 75 -0.35 -28.23 -11.53
CA GLY A 75 -1.13 -27.83 -12.70
C GLY A 75 -1.02 -28.80 -13.88
N THR A 76 0.09 -29.52 -14.03
CA THR A 76 0.33 -30.42 -15.17
C THR A 76 0.35 -31.90 -14.80
N GLN A 77 0.36 -32.21 -13.50
CA GLN A 77 0.60 -33.55 -12.95
C GLN A 77 1.91 -34.17 -13.47
N LYS A 78 2.91 -33.32 -13.76
CA LYS A 78 4.22 -33.71 -14.27
C LYS A 78 5.32 -33.03 -13.46
N GLN A 79 6.33 -33.81 -13.11
CA GLN A 79 7.57 -33.27 -12.56
C GLN A 79 8.37 -32.66 -13.72
N LEU A 80 8.27 -31.35 -13.92
CA LEU A 80 8.90 -30.63 -15.05
C LEU A 80 10.28 -30.05 -14.72
N PHE A 81 10.61 -29.93 -13.44
CA PHE A 81 11.81 -29.25 -12.96
C PHE A 81 12.49 -30.06 -11.87
N VAL A 82 13.80 -29.85 -11.71
CA VAL A 82 14.58 -30.36 -10.57
C VAL A 82 15.60 -29.31 -10.15
N TYR A 83 15.70 -29.06 -8.85
CA TYR A 83 16.71 -28.15 -8.30
C TYR A 83 18.08 -28.84 -8.32
N ASP A 84 19.09 -28.15 -8.82
CA ASP A 84 20.47 -28.63 -8.90
C ASP A 84 21.39 -27.41 -8.81
N ASP A 85 22.25 -27.33 -7.79
CA ASP A 85 23.09 -26.16 -7.50
C ASP A 85 24.19 -25.94 -8.57
N GLN A 86 24.43 -26.93 -9.43
CA GLN A 86 25.36 -26.86 -10.55
C GLN A 86 24.63 -26.75 -11.91
N ALA A 87 23.31 -26.52 -11.92
CA ALA A 87 22.52 -26.42 -13.14
C ALA A 87 22.98 -25.29 -14.08
N GLN A 88 22.78 -25.48 -15.38
CA GLN A 88 23.10 -24.43 -16.36
C GLN A 88 22.13 -23.25 -16.31
N LEU A 89 20.82 -23.48 -16.13
CA LEU A 89 19.83 -22.42 -15.98
C LEU A 89 20.00 -21.73 -14.63
N LYS A 90 20.40 -20.46 -14.65
CA LYS A 90 20.66 -19.67 -13.44
C LYS A 90 19.53 -18.70 -13.18
N ILE A 91 19.02 -18.69 -11.96
CA ILE A 91 18.13 -17.63 -11.46
C ILE A 91 18.96 -16.69 -10.60
N LYS A 92 18.89 -15.39 -10.88
CA LYS A 92 19.56 -14.34 -10.10
C LYS A 92 18.57 -13.28 -9.65
N LEU A 93 18.60 -12.93 -8.37
CA LEU A 93 17.87 -11.79 -7.83
C LEU A 93 18.85 -10.62 -7.75
N ILE A 94 18.67 -9.62 -8.63
CA ILE A 94 19.59 -8.49 -8.80
C ILE A 94 18.92 -7.22 -8.30
N TYR A 95 19.44 -6.66 -7.21
CA TYR A 95 18.88 -5.44 -6.64
C TYR A 95 19.43 -4.24 -7.42
N ASP A 96 18.57 -3.54 -8.13
CA ASP A 96 18.93 -2.34 -8.88
C ASP A 96 17.97 -1.17 -8.62
N ALA A 97 18.12 -0.12 -9.42
CA ALA A 97 17.31 1.09 -9.34
C ALA A 97 15.79 0.83 -9.43
N ARG A 98 15.33 -0.31 -9.97
CA ARG A 98 13.91 -0.65 -10.01
C ARG A 98 13.37 -0.95 -8.62
N GLN A 99 13.97 -1.90 -7.91
CA GLN A 99 13.61 -2.22 -6.52
C GLN A 99 13.86 -1.04 -5.58
N GLU A 100 14.99 -0.33 -5.74
CA GLU A 100 15.28 0.83 -4.91
C GLU A 100 14.20 1.92 -5.04
N ASN A 101 13.84 2.26 -6.28
CA ASN A 101 12.77 3.23 -6.53
C ASN A 101 11.41 2.73 -6.05
N TYR A 102 11.14 1.43 -6.14
CA TYR A 102 9.90 0.86 -5.62
C TYR A 102 9.82 0.93 -4.10
N ASN A 103 10.90 0.59 -3.40
CA ASN A 103 10.99 0.72 -1.95
C ASN A 103 10.81 2.18 -1.52
N ALA A 104 11.45 3.11 -2.23
CA ALA A 104 11.28 4.55 -1.98
C ALA A 104 9.84 5.00 -2.20
N PHE A 105 9.18 4.54 -3.28
CA PHE A 105 7.78 4.82 -3.56
C PHE A 105 6.87 4.30 -2.44
N LYS A 106 7.03 3.05 -2.02
CA LYS A 106 6.23 2.45 -0.94
C LYS A 106 6.38 3.21 0.38
N LYS A 107 7.60 3.60 0.71
CA LYS A 107 7.87 4.42 1.89
C LYS A 107 7.18 5.78 1.81
N THR A 108 7.29 6.49 0.68
CA THR A 108 6.61 7.77 0.48
C THR A 108 5.10 7.63 0.52
N GLN A 109 4.54 6.55 -0.04
CA GLN A 109 3.10 6.27 0.04
C GLN A 109 2.64 6.10 1.50
N GLN A 110 3.38 5.33 2.30
CA GLN A 110 3.08 5.16 3.73
C GLN A 110 3.13 6.47 4.51
N GLU A 111 4.13 7.32 4.24
CA GLU A 111 4.25 8.64 4.85
C GLU A 111 3.04 9.54 4.49
N LEU A 112 2.64 9.56 3.21
CA LEU A 112 1.46 10.29 2.75
C LEU A 112 0.16 9.77 3.39
N ASP A 113 -0.01 8.45 3.51
CA ASP A 113 -1.20 7.85 4.12
C ASP A 113 -1.31 8.20 5.61
N GLN A 114 -0.18 8.26 6.31
CA GLN A 114 -0.10 8.72 7.70
C GLN A 114 -0.44 10.21 7.83
N GLU A 115 0.13 11.05 6.98
CA GLU A 115 -0.19 12.50 6.94
C GLU A 115 -1.67 12.73 6.66
N HIS A 116 -2.23 12.01 5.67
CA HIS A 116 -3.64 12.08 5.33
C HIS A 116 -4.54 11.68 6.51
N SER A 117 -4.23 10.55 7.15
CA SER A 117 -4.97 10.08 8.34
C SER A 117 -4.88 11.08 9.50
N SER A 118 -3.71 11.71 9.68
CA SER A 118 -3.54 12.76 10.69
C SER A 118 -4.39 13.99 10.38
N ASN A 119 -4.38 14.45 9.12
CA ASN A 119 -5.18 15.58 8.67
C ASN A 119 -6.68 15.32 8.85
N GLN A 120 -7.17 14.11 8.55
CA GLN A 120 -8.56 13.74 8.78
C GLN A 120 -8.97 13.83 10.26
N ARG A 121 -8.11 13.37 11.17
CA ARG A 121 -8.36 13.48 12.63
C ARG A 121 -8.41 14.93 13.09
N ILE A 122 -7.50 15.77 12.60
CA ILE A 122 -7.46 17.20 12.95
C ILE A 122 -8.72 17.90 12.42
N SER A 123 -9.14 17.62 11.17
CA SER A 123 -10.41 18.14 10.64
C SER A 123 -11.60 17.78 11.52
N GLY A 124 -11.71 16.51 11.96
CA GLY A 124 -12.78 16.08 12.85
C GLY A 124 -12.77 16.81 14.20
N ASN A 125 -11.58 17.04 14.78
CA ASN A 125 -11.45 17.81 16.02
C ASN A 125 -11.88 19.28 15.83
N LEU A 126 -11.50 19.89 14.71
CA LEU A 126 -11.90 21.26 14.38
C LEU A 126 -13.41 21.39 14.21
N ASP A 127 -14.06 20.42 13.58
CA ASP A 127 -15.53 20.41 13.43
C ASP A 127 -16.23 20.36 14.80
N VAL A 128 -15.73 19.54 15.72
CA VAL A 128 -16.23 19.47 17.10
C VAL A 128 -16.00 20.78 17.85
N SER A 129 -14.80 21.35 17.78
CA SER A 129 -14.47 22.64 18.42
C SER A 129 -15.33 23.77 17.86
N LYS A 130 -15.56 23.80 16.55
CA LYS A 130 -16.44 24.78 15.90
C LYS A 130 -17.87 24.69 16.43
N SER A 131 -18.42 23.47 16.50
CA SER A 131 -19.77 23.26 17.05
C SER A 131 -19.88 23.71 18.51
N SER A 132 -18.87 23.43 19.33
CA SER A 132 -18.82 23.88 20.73
C SER A 132 -18.78 25.41 20.85
N LEU A 133 -18.01 26.09 20.00
CA LEU A 133 -17.96 27.55 19.96
C LEU A 133 -19.30 28.16 19.51
N GLU A 134 -19.96 27.57 18.52
CA GLU A 134 -21.29 28.01 18.07
C GLU A 134 -22.34 27.89 19.19
N GLN A 135 -22.33 26.78 19.94
CA GLN A 135 -23.19 26.60 21.11
C GLN A 135 -22.91 27.63 22.21
N MET A 136 -21.64 27.87 22.52
CA MET A 136 -21.24 28.86 23.53
C MET A 136 -21.67 30.27 23.11
N GLN A 137 -21.48 30.63 21.84
CA GLN A 137 -21.91 31.92 21.31
C GLN A 137 -23.43 32.12 21.43
N GLN A 138 -24.22 31.07 21.15
CA GLN A 138 -25.66 31.12 21.31
C GLN A 138 -26.06 31.29 22.78
N SER A 139 -25.44 30.55 23.71
CA SER A 139 -25.68 30.67 25.14
C SER A 139 -25.37 32.08 25.66
N LEU A 140 -24.22 32.65 25.30
CA LEU A 140 -23.84 34.02 25.66
C LEU A 140 -24.83 35.05 25.14
N ARG A 141 -25.33 34.89 23.91
CA ARG A 141 -26.35 35.77 23.33
C ARG A 141 -27.66 35.70 24.13
N GLN A 142 -28.08 34.50 24.53
CA GLN A 142 -29.29 34.32 25.34
C GLN A 142 -29.13 34.97 26.73
N GLU A 143 -28.00 34.73 27.40
CA GLU A 143 -27.69 35.34 28.71
C GLU A 143 -27.67 36.88 28.61
N GLN A 144 -27.10 37.43 27.53
CA GLN A 144 -27.10 38.87 27.29
C GLN A 144 -28.53 39.44 27.10
N ILE A 145 -29.41 38.74 26.39
CA ILE A 145 -30.80 39.14 26.19
C ILE A 145 -31.55 39.12 27.53
N GLN A 146 -31.38 38.05 28.32
CA GLN A 146 -32.02 37.89 29.62
C GLN A 146 -31.60 38.99 30.60
N LEU A 147 -30.30 39.27 30.70
CA LEU A 147 -29.79 40.31 31.59
C LEU A 147 -30.26 41.71 31.20
N ARG A 148 -30.39 42.00 29.90
CA ARG A 148 -30.97 43.28 29.44
C ARG A 148 -32.42 43.42 29.84
N ALA A 149 -33.22 42.36 29.65
CA ALA A 149 -34.63 42.36 30.05
C ALA A 149 -34.79 42.51 31.58
N GLU A 150 -33.96 41.82 32.38
CA GLU A 150 -33.95 41.94 33.84
C GLU A 150 -33.54 43.36 34.28
N ALA A 151 -32.53 43.96 33.63
CA ALA A 151 -32.12 45.34 33.88
C ALA A 151 -33.23 46.35 33.61
N ASP A 152 -33.90 46.23 32.46
CA ASP A 152 -35.00 47.12 32.07
C ASP A 152 -36.18 47.01 33.04
N TYR A 153 -36.53 45.79 33.45
CA TYR A 153 -37.58 45.53 34.42
C TYR A 153 -37.29 46.15 35.79
N LEU A 154 -36.08 45.92 36.32
CA LEU A 154 -35.66 46.51 37.60
C LEU A 154 -35.61 48.03 37.55
N ASN A 155 -35.22 48.60 36.41
CA ASN A 155 -35.18 50.06 36.23
C ASN A 155 -36.58 50.68 36.26
N GLN A 156 -37.56 50.02 35.62
CA GLN A 156 -38.96 50.43 35.68
C GLN A 156 -39.52 50.35 37.11
N GLN A 157 -39.23 49.28 37.85
CA GLN A 157 -39.64 49.15 39.25
C GLN A 157 -39.00 50.21 40.15
N ARG A 158 -37.70 50.46 39.98
CA ARG A 158 -37.00 51.48 40.77
C ARG A 158 -37.63 52.86 40.59
N MET A 159 -37.97 53.21 39.34
CA MET A 159 -38.64 54.46 39.01
C MET A 159 -40.04 54.56 39.62
N SER A 160 -40.83 53.49 39.63
CA SER A 160 -42.18 53.52 40.21
C SER A 160 -42.15 53.67 41.73
N TRP A 161 -41.34 52.87 42.43
CA TRP A 161 -41.26 52.88 43.89
C TRP A 161 -40.57 54.13 44.44
N SER A 162 -39.66 54.76 43.69
CA SER A 162 -39.02 56.03 44.08
C SER A 162 -39.99 57.20 44.29
N ARG A 163 -41.20 57.11 43.71
CA ARG A 163 -42.26 58.13 43.85
C ARG A 163 -43.14 57.93 45.09
N ILE A 164 -43.07 56.74 45.70
CA ILE A 164 -43.99 56.29 46.75
C ILE A 164 -43.24 56.08 48.07
N GLU A 165 -42.02 55.54 48.02
CA GLU A 165 -41.19 55.22 49.19
C GLU A 165 -39.89 56.02 49.22
N ASN A 166 -39.48 56.42 50.42
CA ASN A 166 -38.14 56.96 50.67
C ASN A 166 -37.08 55.84 50.57
N GLU A 167 -35.80 56.20 50.64
CA GLU A 167 -34.69 55.26 50.42
C GLU A 167 -34.61 54.10 51.42
N GLN A 168 -35.27 54.20 52.58
CA GLN A 168 -35.32 53.15 53.60
C GLN A 168 -36.55 52.23 53.46
N GLY A 169 -37.39 52.45 52.45
CA GLY A 169 -38.54 51.60 52.15
C GLY A 169 -38.12 50.17 51.76
N GLU A 170 -38.87 49.18 52.24
CA GLU A 170 -38.60 47.76 52.03
C GLU A 170 -38.52 47.39 50.54
N ASN A 171 -39.40 47.95 49.70
CA ASN A 171 -39.40 47.65 48.26
C ASN A 171 -38.15 48.22 47.58
N ARG A 172 -37.67 49.40 48.00
CA ARG A 172 -36.43 49.98 47.47
C ARG A 172 -35.20 49.20 47.87
N GLN A 173 -35.12 48.72 49.12
CA GLN A 173 -34.02 47.86 49.57
C GLN A 173 -34.00 46.53 48.81
N ARG A 174 -35.17 45.93 48.55
CA ARG A 174 -35.27 44.69 47.75
C ARG A 174 -34.80 44.89 46.31
N ILE A 175 -35.19 45.99 45.66
CA ILE A 175 -34.76 46.31 44.29
C ILE A 175 -33.26 46.55 44.23
N GLU A 176 -32.69 47.23 45.21
CA GLU A 176 -31.24 47.44 45.29
C GLU A 176 -30.48 46.11 45.43
N ALA A 177 -30.96 45.18 46.27
CA ALA A 177 -30.39 43.84 46.38
C ALA A 177 -30.46 43.07 45.04
N GLN A 178 -31.58 43.19 44.30
CA GLN A 178 -31.71 42.60 42.96
C GLN A 178 -30.74 43.23 41.95
N TYR A 179 -30.48 44.54 42.04
CA TYR A 179 -29.45 45.20 41.23
C TYR A 179 -28.05 44.69 41.51
N GLN A 180 -27.70 44.43 42.78
CA GLN A 180 -26.40 43.86 43.12
C GLN A 180 -26.25 42.44 42.53
N ALA A 181 -27.27 41.59 42.66
CA ALA A 181 -27.28 40.27 42.03
C ALA A 181 -27.18 40.35 40.49
N LEU A 182 -27.88 41.30 39.86
CA LEU A 182 -27.78 41.55 38.42
C LEU A 182 -26.35 41.98 38.02
N ARG A 183 -25.68 42.78 38.84
CA ARG A 183 -24.30 43.21 38.61
C ARG A 183 -23.32 42.04 38.65
N GLU A 184 -23.51 41.11 39.59
CA GLU A 184 -22.71 39.88 39.66
C GLU A 184 -22.92 38.99 38.43
N LYS A 185 -24.16 38.80 37.98
CA LYS A 185 -24.46 38.08 36.73
C LYS A 185 -23.81 38.75 35.52
N ALA A 186 -23.86 40.08 35.43
CA ALA A 186 -23.22 40.82 34.35
C ALA A 186 -21.69 40.65 34.34
N GLN A 187 -21.05 40.66 35.51
CA GLN A 187 -19.62 40.35 35.62
C GLN A 187 -19.30 38.90 35.21
N GLN A 188 -20.17 37.94 35.56
CA GLN A 188 -20.02 36.56 35.12
C GLN A 188 -20.13 36.44 33.60
N LEU A 189 -21.14 37.06 32.98
CA LEU A 189 -21.27 37.10 31.52
C LEU A 189 -20.01 37.69 30.88
N GLN A 190 -19.45 38.76 31.44
CA GLN A 190 -18.21 39.36 30.92
C GLN A 190 -17.01 38.41 31.00
N ARG A 191 -16.89 37.60 32.07
CA ARG A 191 -15.90 36.53 32.16
C ARG A 191 -16.12 35.44 31.12
N ASN A 192 -17.37 35.02 30.91
CA ASN A 192 -17.73 34.01 29.92
C ASN A 192 -17.43 34.48 28.49
N ILE A 193 -17.68 35.77 28.17
CA ILE A 193 -17.33 36.38 26.89
C ILE A 193 -15.81 36.39 26.69
N ALA A 194 -15.04 36.75 27.72
CA ALA A 194 -13.58 36.73 27.64
C ALA A 194 -13.04 35.31 27.39
N TYR A 195 -13.61 34.31 28.07
CA TYR A 195 -13.28 32.90 27.85
C TYR A 195 -13.62 32.43 26.42
N TYR A 196 -14.81 32.77 25.91
CA TYR A 196 -15.19 32.50 24.53
C TYR A 196 -14.20 33.12 23.53
N ASN A 197 -13.83 34.39 23.72
CA ASN A 197 -12.87 35.06 22.84
C ASN A 197 -11.50 34.36 22.84
N GLN A 198 -11.05 33.88 24.00
CA GLN A 198 -9.81 33.09 24.11
C GLN A 198 -9.93 31.76 23.35
N MET A 199 -11.01 31.01 23.54
CA MET A 199 -11.22 29.74 22.83
C MET A 199 -11.34 29.95 21.32
N ASN A 200 -12.03 31.00 20.89
CA ASN A 200 -12.17 31.35 19.47
C ASN A 200 -10.82 31.73 18.84
N ALA A 201 -9.96 32.45 19.58
CA ALA A 201 -8.60 32.75 19.12
C ALA A 201 -7.75 31.47 18.97
N GLN A 202 -7.83 30.55 19.93
CA GLN A 202 -7.15 29.25 19.85
C GLN A 202 -7.66 28.40 18.68
N TYR A 203 -8.96 28.34 18.46
CA TYR A 203 -9.56 27.67 17.31
C TYR A 203 -9.04 28.24 15.99
N ASN A 204 -9.03 29.57 15.83
CA ASN A 204 -8.50 30.21 14.63
C ASN A 204 -7.01 29.89 14.40
N GLN A 205 -6.22 29.82 15.47
CA GLN A 205 -4.82 29.38 15.39
C GLN A 205 -4.70 27.93 14.90
N GLN A 206 -5.51 27.01 15.44
CA GLN A 206 -5.52 25.61 15.02
C GLN A 206 -5.95 25.45 13.56
N VAL A 207 -6.97 26.20 13.11
CA VAL A 207 -7.38 26.24 11.70
C VAL A 207 -6.23 26.72 10.82
N GLY A 208 -5.52 27.77 11.21
CA GLY A 208 -4.35 28.25 10.47
C GLY A 208 -3.24 27.20 10.34
N GLN A 209 -2.91 26.52 11.45
CA GLN A 209 -1.92 25.44 11.46
C GLN A 209 -2.36 24.24 10.60
N HIS A 210 -3.65 23.90 10.65
CA HIS A 210 -4.21 22.82 9.84
C HIS A 210 -4.16 23.14 8.35
N ASN A 211 -4.53 24.37 7.96
CA ASN A 211 -4.45 24.82 6.58
C ASN A 211 -3.01 24.71 6.04
N SER A 212 -2.00 25.14 6.81
CA SER A 212 -0.60 24.96 6.42
C SER A 212 -0.18 23.48 6.32
N SER A 213 -0.77 22.60 7.12
CA SER A 213 -0.52 21.16 7.06
C SER A 213 -1.14 20.53 5.80
N ILE A 214 -2.33 20.98 5.39
CA ILE A 214 -2.97 20.59 4.13
C ILE A 214 -2.16 21.07 2.92
N GLU A 215 -1.67 22.30 2.93
CA GLU A 215 -0.81 22.83 1.87
C GLU A 215 0.48 22.00 1.72
N ARG A 216 1.11 21.66 2.84
CA ARG A 216 2.30 20.78 2.86
C ARG A 216 1.98 19.40 2.30
N TYR A 217 0.88 18.78 2.75
CA TYR A 217 0.43 17.48 2.24
C TYR A 217 0.21 17.53 0.72
N ASN A 218 -0.49 18.54 0.22
CA ASN A 218 -0.72 18.72 -1.21
C ASN A 218 0.59 18.85 -2.00
N TRP A 219 1.56 19.59 -1.44
CA TRP A 219 2.89 19.70 -2.04
C TRP A 219 3.64 18.36 -2.05
N ASN A 220 3.62 17.61 -0.94
CA ASN A 220 4.23 16.29 -0.84
C ASN A 220 3.62 15.31 -1.87
N VAL A 221 2.30 15.33 -2.04
CA VAL A 221 1.60 14.53 -3.07
C VAL A 221 2.09 14.90 -4.48
N MET A 222 2.25 16.19 -4.79
CA MET A 222 2.79 16.61 -6.09
C MET A 222 4.24 16.17 -6.30
N GLN A 223 5.09 16.28 -5.28
CA GLN A 223 6.47 15.80 -5.35
C GLN A 223 6.53 14.28 -5.54
N ALA A 224 5.70 13.52 -4.84
CA ALA A 224 5.63 12.06 -5.00
C ALA A 224 5.22 11.68 -6.43
N LYS A 225 4.21 12.35 -6.99
CA LYS A 225 3.77 12.14 -8.39
C LYS A 225 4.88 12.45 -9.40
N ASN A 226 5.64 13.52 -9.18
CA ASN A 226 6.75 13.90 -10.06
C ASN A 226 7.95 12.94 -9.93
N ARG A 227 8.24 12.46 -8.72
CA ARG A 227 9.34 11.54 -8.44
C ARG A 227 9.07 10.13 -8.94
N PHE A 228 7.82 9.69 -8.87
CA PHE A 228 7.40 8.33 -9.20
C PHE A 228 6.36 8.33 -10.32
N PRO A 229 6.75 8.70 -11.57
CA PRO A 229 5.83 8.62 -12.69
C PRO A 229 5.45 7.17 -12.99
N PRO A 230 4.24 6.93 -13.56
CA PRO A 230 3.88 5.61 -14.06
C PRO A 230 4.93 5.10 -15.05
N ARG A 231 5.32 3.83 -14.92
CA ARG A 231 6.30 3.17 -15.80
C ARG A 231 5.87 1.74 -16.10
N GLU A 232 6.28 1.23 -17.26
CA GLU A 232 6.16 -0.19 -17.57
C GLU A 232 6.95 -1.03 -16.55
N PHE A 233 6.39 -2.18 -16.21
CA PHE A 233 6.74 -2.91 -15.01
C PHE A 233 7.43 -4.21 -15.37
N HIS A 234 8.75 -4.27 -15.16
CA HIS A 234 9.59 -5.41 -15.50
C HIS A 234 10.16 -6.05 -14.23
N LYS A 235 9.41 -7.00 -13.64
CA LYS A 235 9.84 -7.71 -12.42
C LYS A 235 10.93 -8.73 -12.67
N GLY A 236 10.83 -9.45 -13.79
CA GLY A 236 11.74 -10.49 -14.19
C GLY A 236 11.97 -10.50 -15.69
N VAL A 237 12.98 -11.26 -16.12
CA VAL A 237 13.21 -11.59 -17.51
C VAL A 237 13.94 -12.93 -17.65
N PHE A 238 13.42 -13.77 -18.53
CA PHE A 238 14.10 -14.94 -19.07
C PHE A 238 14.90 -14.58 -20.33
N MET A 239 16.22 -14.82 -20.30
CA MET A 239 17.14 -14.50 -21.41
C MET A 239 17.68 -15.77 -22.12
N GLY A 240 17.03 -16.91 -21.92
CA GLY A 240 17.47 -18.20 -22.49
C GLY A 240 18.24 -19.04 -21.48
N ASP A 241 19.46 -18.67 -21.12
CA ASP A 241 20.27 -19.43 -20.15
C ASP A 241 20.17 -18.92 -18.72
N GLN A 242 19.48 -17.78 -18.52
CA GLN A 242 19.35 -17.12 -17.23
C GLN A 242 17.97 -16.49 -17.04
N ILE A 243 17.45 -16.57 -15.81
CA ILE A 243 16.36 -15.74 -15.29
C ILE A 243 16.95 -14.67 -14.39
N GLN A 244 16.57 -13.41 -14.61
CA GLN A 244 16.91 -12.31 -13.70
C GLN A 244 15.64 -11.72 -13.11
N ILE A 245 15.59 -11.63 -11.80
CA ILE A 245 14.53 -10.97 -11.04
C ILE A 245 15.08 -9.67 -10.50
N TYR A 246 14.39 -8.57 -10.76
CA TYR A 246 14.83 -7.21 -10.43
C TYR A 246 13.94 -6.54 -9.41
N GLN A 247 12.66 -6.94 -9.34
CA GLN A 247 11.71 -6.31 -8.43
C GLN A 247 10.61 -7.27 -7.96
N PHE A 248 10.27 -7.22 -6.67
CA PHE A 248 9.06 -7.82 -6.08
C PHE A 248 8.60 -7.04 -4.83
N ASP A 249 7.31 -7.14 -4.49
CA ASP A 249 6.73 -6.52 -3.27
C ASP A 249 6.70 -7.48 -2.07
N THR A 250 6.27 -8.73 -2.31
CA THR A 250 6.10 -9.77 -1.28
C THR A 250 6.71 -11.09 -1.72
N GLU A 251 6.82 -12.06 -0.80
CA GLU A 251 7.28 -13.41 -1.14
C GLU A 251 6.34 -14.11 -2.14
N ASP A 252 5.03 -13.92 -1.98
CA ASP A 252 4.01 -14.41 -2.93
C ASP A 252 4.18 -13.80 -4.33
N ASP A 253 4.49 -12.51 -4.39
CA ASP A 253 4.77 -11.82 -5.63
C ASP A 253 6.03 -12.38 -6.32
N LEU A 254 7.10 -12.60 -5.56
CA LEU A 254 8.30 -13.24 -6.06
C LEU A 254 8.01 -14.66 -6.55
N ARG A 255 7.24 -15.46 -5.79
CA ARG A 255 6.87 -16.83 -6.14
C ARG A 255 6.16 -16.90 -7.48
N LEU A 256 5.19 -16.03 -7.73
CA LEU A 256 4.49 -15.97 -9.02
C LEU A 256 5.36 -15.45 -10.15
N THR A 257 6.20 -14.44 -9.88
CA THR A 257 7.17 -13.94 -10.87
C THR A 257 8.11 -15.07 -11.29
N LEU A 258 8.67 -15.82 -10.33
CA LEU A 258 9.51 -16.98 -10.61
C LEU A 258 8.75 -18.03 -11.43
N ALA A 259 7.49 -18.33 -11.08
CA ALA A 259 6.69 -19.30 -11.80
C ALA A 259 6.45 -18.86 -13.26
N HIS A 260 6.19 -17.58 -13.51
CA HIS A 260 6.05 -17.01 -14.84
C HIS A 260 7.34 -17.16 -15.67
N GLU A 261 8.48 -16.72 -15.14
CA GLU A 261 9.77 -16.81 -15.85
C GLU A 261 10.19 -18.27 -16.10
N LEU A 262 9.87 -19.16 -15.18
CA LEU A 262 10.06 -20.60 -15.37
C LEU A 262 9.14 -21.16 -16.46
N GLY A 263 7.95 -20.58 -16.66
CA GLY A 263 7.10 -20.86 -17.81
C GLY A 263 7.77 -20.53 -19.14
N HIS A 264 8.46 -19.39 -19.23
CA HIS A 264 9.29 -19.06 -20.39
C HIS A 264 10.47 -20.03 -20.57
N ALA A 265 11.11 -20.47 -19.48
CA ALA A 265 12.16 -21.49 -19.53
C ALA A 265 11.66 -22.86 -20.01
N LEU A 266 10.35 -23.12 -19.87
CA LEU A 266 9.71 -24.27 -20.47
C LEU A 266 9.33 -24.06 -21.96
N GLY A 267 9.46 -22.84 -22.49
CA GLY A 267 9.16 -22.49 -23.88
C GLY A 267 7.78 -21.87 -24.09
N LEU A 268 7.17 -21.29 -23.06
CA LEU A 268 5.89 -20.59 -23.18
C LEU A 268 6.08 -19.15 -23.60
N GLY A 269 5.22 -18.67 -24.48
CA GLY A 269 4.97 -17.24 -24.65
C GLY A 269 3.93 -16.74 -23.66
N HIS A 270 3.53 -15.48 -23.81
CA HIS A 270 2.45 -14.91 -23.02
C HIS A 270 1.07 -15.42 -23.47
N HIS A 271 0.13 -15.45 -22.52
CA HIS A 271 -1.31 -15.61 -22.78
C HIS A 271 -2.02 -14.25 -22.62
N ALA A 272 -3.18 -14.08 -23.25
CA ALA A 272 -3.98 -12.85 -23.17
C ALA A 272 -5.01 -12.84 -22.02
N ASP A 273 -5.14 -13.96 -21.30
CA ASP A 273 -6.09 -14.11 -20.19
C ASP A 273 -5.50 -13.45 -18.94
N PRO A 274 -6.13 -12.41 -18.38
CA PRO A 274 -5.59 -11.65 -17.26
C PRO A 274 -5.41 -12.44 -15.98
N GLU A 275 -6.11 -13.57 -15.81
CA GLU A 275 -5.95 -14.44 -14.65
C GLU A 275 -4.89 -15.54 -14.84
N ALA A 276 -4.37 -15.71 -16.06
CA ALA A 276 -3.38 -16.73 -16.37
C ALA A 276 -2.01 -16.39 -15.77
N LEU A 277 -1.22 -17.42 -15.45
CA LEU A 277 0.15 -17.24 -14.97
C LEU A 277 1.00 -16.56 -16.03
N MET A 278 0.85 -16.95 -17.31
CA MET A 278 1.61 -16.41 -18.43
C MET A 278 1.05 -15.07 -18.97
N TYR A 279 0.15 -14.40 -18.25
CA TYR A 279 -0.26 -13.04 -18.60
C TYR A 279 0.90 -12.05 -18.34
N PRO A 280 1.21 -11.12 -19.26
CA PRO A 280 2.40 -10.27 -19.15
C PRO A 280 2.35 -9.23 -18.03
N VAL A 281 1.21 -9.07 -17.35
CA VAL A 281 1.02 -8.07 -16.29
C VAL A 281 0.44 -8.74 -15.06
N LEU A 282 1.17 -8.78 -13.94
CA LEU A 282 0.61 -9.25 -12.67
C LEU A 282 -0.46 -8.26 -12.16
N GLY A 283 -1.66 -8.78 -11.85
CA GLY A 283 -2.78 -7.98 -11.37
C GLY A 283 -3.94 -8.83 -10.86
N GLU A 284 -4.64 -9.52 -11.77
CA GLU A 284 -5.87 -10.27 -11.47
C GLU A 284 -5.62 -11.68 -10.90
N GLN A 285 -4.35 -12.10 -10.80
CA GLN A 285 -3.98 -13.39 -10.23
C GLN A 285 -4.09 -13.40 -8.70
N ASP A 286 -4.63 -14.48 -8.14
CA ASP A 286 -4.58 -14.73 -6.69
C ASP A 286 -3.13 -15.01 -6.26
N LEU A 287 -2.50 -14.02 -5.61
CA LEU A 287 -1.09 -14.12 -5.25
C LEU A 287 -0.80 -15.20 -4.21
N GLN A 288 -1.76 -15.55 -3.35
CA GLN A 288 -1.54 -16.46 -2.23
C GLN A 288 -1.84 -17.91 -2.64
N HIS A 289 -2.99 -18.13 -3.29
CA HIS A 289 -3.49 -19.48 -3.58
C HIS A 289 -3.58 -19.75 -5.09
N PHE A 290 -2.66 -19.17 -5.86
CA PHE A 290 -2.65 -19.36 -7.31
C PHE A 290 -2.66 -20.84 -7.72
N LYS A 291 -3.53 -21.16 -8.66
CA LYS A 291 -3.57 -22.45 -9.35
C LYS A 291 -3.45 -22.22 -10.84
N LEU A 292 -2.67 -23.08 -11.50
CA LEU A 292 -2.45 -23.02 -12.93
C LEU A 292 -3.78 -23.00 -13.69
N LYS A 293 -3.98 -22.03 -14.57
CA LYS A 293 -5.23 -21.85 -15.30
C LYS A 293 -5.26 -22.74 -16.55
N PRO A 294 -6.45 -23.08 -17.08
CA PRO A 294 -6.56 -23.78 -18.37
C PRO A 294 -5.84 -23.05 -19.50
N ALA A 295 -5.83 -21.71 -19.46
CA ALA A 295 -5.06 -20.86 -20.37
C ALA A 295 -3.56 -21.23 -20.40
N ASP A 296 -2.92 -21.38 -19.22
CA ASP A 296 -1.50 -21.75 -19.12
C ASP A 296 -1.24 -23.19 -19.59
N GLN A 297 -2.13 -24.11 -19.23
CA GLN A 297 -2.08 -25.51 -19.69
C GLN A 297 -2.20 -25.61 -21.21
N SER A 298 -3.04 -24.78 -21.83
CA SER A 298 -3.21 -24.77 -23.29
C SER A 298 -1.90 -24.45 -24.03
N LEU A 299 -1.11 -23.52 -23.49
CA LEU A 299 0.18 -23.15 -24.06
C LEU A 299 1.19 -24.29 -23.98
N LEU A 300 1.16 -25.10 -22.91
CA LEU A 300 1.97 -26.31 -22.77
C LEU A 300 1.66 -27.35 -23.84
N TYR A 301 0.37 -27.57 -24.12
CA TYR A 301 -0.07 -28.52 -25.15
C TYR A 301 0.19 -28.01 -26.58
N ALA A 302 0.24 -26.70 -26.77
CA ALA A 302 0.49 -26.06 -28.06
C ALA A 302 1.98 -26.00 -28.44
N ARG A 303 2.91 -26.35 -27.53
CA ARG A 303 4.34 -26.38 -27.82
C ARG A 303 4.63 -27.42 -28.92
N ARG A 304 5.14 -26.97 -30.06
CA ARG A 304 5.59 -27.81 -31.18
C ARG A 304 7.10 -27.89 -31.27
#